data_AF-A0A4V0BS93-F1
#
_entry.id   AF-A0A4V0BS93-F1
#
_cell.length_a   1.000
_cell.length_b   1.000
_cell.length_c   1.000
_cell.angle_alpha   90.00
_cell.angle_beta   90.00
_cell.angle_gamma   90.00
#
_symmetry.space_group_name_H-M   'P 1'
#
loop_
_entity.id
_entity.type
_entity.pdbx_description
1 polymer ?
#
loop_
_entity_poly.entity_id
_entity_poly.type
_entity_poly.pdbx_seq_one_letter_code
_entity_poly.pdbx_strand_id
1 'polypeptide(L)' 'MHIESAPNFSRSTLREIYEKLDKHQTYYVICKSGVRSAQACQFLAEKGYDVVNVAAGMDAFEWELIPQRRVK' A
#
# COMPACT_ATOMS: atom_id res chain seq x y z
N MET A 1 3.72 13.16 -1.01
CA MET A 1 4.51 12.23 -1.85
C MET A 1 3.89 10.85 -1.74
N HIS A 2 3.69 10.18 -2.87
CA HIS A 2 3.32 8.78 -2.96
C HIS A 2 3.96 8.21 -4.23
N ILE A 3 4.05 6.89 -4.33
CA ILE A 3 4.53 6.22 -5.54
C ILE A 3 3.52 6.47 -6.66
N GLU A 4 3.97 6.99 -7.82
CA GLU A 4 3.11 7.56 -8.87
C GLU A 4 2.05 6.56 -9.37
N SER A 5 2.42 5.31 -9.59
CA SER A 5 1.51 4.26 -10.09
C SER A 5 0.77 3.51 -8.99
N ALA A 6 0.95 3.88 -7.71
CA ALA A 6 0.31 3.20 -6.60
C ALA A 6 -0.99 3.93 -6.18
N PRO A 7 -2.15 3.25 -6.20
CA PRO A 7 -3.37 3.80 -5.61
C PRO A 7 -3.19 4.11 -4.13
N ASN A 8 -3.67 5.27 -3.70
CA ASN A 8 -3.59 5.68 -2.30
C ASN A 8 -4.96 5.60 -1.63
N PHE A 9 -5.10 4.66 -0.70
CA PHE A 9 -6.33 4.48 0.07
C PHE A 9 -6.10 4.78 1.54
N SER A 10 -7.01 5.55 2.13
CA SER A 10 -7.12 5.63 3.59
C SER A 10 -7.56 4.27 4.14
N ARG A 11 -7.33 4.03 5.45
CA ARG A 11 -7.79 2.80 6.11
C ARG A 11 -9.30 2.60 5.99
N SER A 12 -10.09 3.68 6.09
CA SER A 12 -11.55 3.62 5.98
C SER A 12 -11.96 3.25 4.56
N THR A 13 -11.41 3.95 3.58
CA THR A 13 -11.68 3.70 2.15
C THR A 13 -11.31 2.27 1.75
N LEU A 14 -10.15 1.77 2.21
CA LEU A 14 -9.74 0.38 1.93
C LEU A 14 -10.78 -0.63 2.42
N ARG A 15 -11.33 -0.43 3.63
CA ARG A 15 -12.36 -1.32 4.19
C ARG A 15 -13.67 -1.29 3.41
N GLU A 16 -13.97 -0.19 2.72
CA GLU A 16 -15.17 -0.06 1.88
C GLU A 16 -14.99 -0.69 0.51
N ILE A 17 -13.78 -0.66 -0.04
CA ILE A 17 -13.53 -1.05 -1.45
C ILE A 17 -12.81 -2.37 -1.63
N TYR A 18 -12.32 -3.02 -0.57
CA TYR A 18 -11.43 -4.18 -0.68
C TYR A 18 -12.02 -5.32 -1.51
N GLU A 19 -13.34 -5.49 -1.54
CA GLU A 19 -14.03 -6.54 -2.31
C GLU A 19 -13.93 -6.33 -3.82
N LYS A 20 -13.54 -5.12 -4.27
CA LYS A 20 -13.28 -4.81 -5.68
C LYS A 20 -11.85 -5.15 -6.11
N LEU A 21 -10.99 -5.53 -5.16
CA LEU A 21 -9.63 -5.97 -5.46
C LEU A 21 -9.65 -7.38 -6.05
N ASP A 22 -8.70 -7.65 -6.92
CA ASP A 22 -8.53 -8.94 -7.57
C ASP A 22 -7.75 -9.89 -6.65
N LYS A 23 -8.38 -11.00 -6.26
CA LYS A 23 -7.77 -12.00 -5.37
C LYS A 23 -6.62 -12.78 -6.00
N HIS A 24 -6.43 -12.72 -7.32
CA HIS A 24 -5.36 -13.43 -8.00
C HIS A 24 -4.05 -12.63 -8.10
N GLN A 25 -4.03 -11.41 -7.56
CA GLN A 25 -2.83 -10.56 -7.54
C GLN A 25 -2.22 -10.47 -6.14
N THR A 26 -0.89 -10.38 -6.10
CA THR A 26 -0.15 -10.05 -4.88
C THR A 26 -0.14 -8.53 -4.68
N TYR A 27 -0.61 -8.05 -3.53
CA TYR A 27 -0.60 -6.62 -3.20
C TYR A 27 0.55 -6.24 -2.28
N TYR A 28 1.44 -5.38 -2.76
CA TYR A 28 2.45 -4.73 -1.93
C TYR A 28 1.85 -3.48 -1.29
N VAL A 29 1.76 -3.47 0.04
CA VAL A 29 1.15 -2.36 0.79
C VAL A 29 2.24 -1.56 1.49
N ILE A 30 2.24 -0.26 1.25
CA ILE A 30 3.25 0.67 1.78
C ILE A 30 2.57 1.85 2.47
N CYS A 31 3.12 2.27 3.60
CA CYS A 31 2.78 3.53 4.26
C CYS A 31 4.07 4.29 4.61
N LYS A 32 4.01 5.34 5.45
CA LYS A 32 5.21 6.10 5.83
C LYS A 32 6.31 5.23 6.47
N SER A 33 6.00 4.54 7.57
CA SER A 33 7.00 3.83 8.40
C SER A 33 6.79 2.31 8.48
N GLY A 34 5.85 1.77 7.71
CA GLY A 34 5.48 0.33 7.71
C GLY A 34 4.40 -0.09 8.73
N VAL A 35 4.10 0.72 9.75
CA VAL A 35 3.15 0.34 10.83
C VAL A 35 1.70 0.24 10.34
N ARG A 36 1.22 1.23 9.58
CA ARG A 36 -0.17 1.24 9.09
C ARG A 36 -0.39 0.23 7.97
N SER A 37 0.64 0.00 7.14
CA SER A 37 0.58 -0.99 6.07
C SER A 37 0.58 -2.41 6.63
N ALA A 38 1.28 -2.70 7.72
CA ALA A 38 1.17 -3.98 8.42
C ALA A 38 -0.27 -4.26 8.89
N GLN A 39 -0.96 -3.27 9.45
CA GLN A 39 -2.38 -3.41 9.85
C GLN A 39 -3.30 -3.64 8.64
N ALA A 40 -3.04 -2.99 7.50
CA ALA A 40 -3.81 -3.19 6.29
C ALA A 40 -3.56 -4.57 5.67
N CYS A 41 -2.31 -5.05 5.66
CA CYS A 41 -1.96 -6.41 5.25
C CYS A 41 -2.66 -7.44 6.13
N GLN A 42 -2.64 -7.28 7.46
CA GLN A 42 -3.36 -8.18 8.35
C GLN A 42 -4.85 -8.26 7.98
N PHE A 43 -5.50 -7.11 7.84
CA PHE A 43 -6.91 -7.04 7.45
C PHE A 43 -7.18 -7.74 6.10
N LEU A 44 -6.36 -7.51 5.08
CA LEU A 44 -6.54 -8.13 3.76
C LEU A 44 -6.22 -9.63 3.77
N ALA A 45 -5.20 -10.06 4.52
CA ALA A 45 -4.85 -11.47 4.67
C ALA A 45 -5.98 -12.26 5.35
N GLU A 46 -6.63 -11.70 6.37
CA GLU A 46 -7.84 -12.29 7.00
C GLU A 46 -9.01 -12.44 6.01
N LYS A 47 -9.02 -11.68 4.91
CA LYS A 47 -10.01 -11.77 3.82
C LYS A 47 -9.57 -12.68 2.66
N GLY A 48 -8.40 -13.30 2.78
CA GLY A 48 -7.84 -14.26 1.82
C GLY A 48 -7.15 -13.62 0.62
N TYR A 49 -6.61 -12.41 0.77
CA TYR A 49 -5.75 -11.79 -0.26
C TYR A 49 -4.29 -12.13 -0.03
N ASP A 50 -3.54 -12.28 -1.11
CA ASP A 50 -2.07 -12.36 -1.07
C ASP A 50 -1.48 -10.95 -0.94
N VAL A 51 -0.77 -10.70 0.15
CA VAL A 51 -0.32 -9.34 0.52
C VAL A 51 1.06 -9.35 1.15
N VAL A 52 1.84 -8.33 0.82
CA VAL A 52 3.20 -8.11 1.33
C VAL A 52 3.29 -6.72 1.94
N ASN A 53 3.68 -6.64 3.20
CA ASN A 53 3.98 -5.35 3.84
C ASN A 53 5.39 -4.89 3.45
N VAL A 54 5.52 -3.69 2.90
CA VAL A 54 6.84 -3.08 2.64
C VAL A 54 7.41 -2.56 3.96
N ALA A 55 8.43 -3.25 4.48
CA ALA A 55 9.09 -2.92 5.74
C ALA A 55 9.72 -1.52 5.69
N ALA A 56 9.71 -0.82 6.84
CA ALA A 56 10.13 0.58 6.99
C ALA A 56 9.39 1.62 6.12
N GLY A 57 8.55 1.18 5.18
CA GLY A 57 7.66 2.05 4.42
C GLY A 57 8.40 3.01 3.48
N MET A 58 7.79 4.18 3.24
CA MET A 58 8.38 5.26 2.46
C MET A 58 9.65 5.85 3.10
N ASP A 59 9.84 5.70 4.42
CA ASP A 59 11.02 6.24 5.12
C ASP A 59 12.34 5.54 4.69
N ALA A 60 12.26 4.27 4.27
CA ALA A 60 13.40 3.52 3.71
C ALA A 60 13.42 3.52 2.17
N PHE A 61 12.48 4.23 1.55
CA PHE A 61 12.29 4.15 0.12
C PHE A 61 13.22 5.16 -0.57
N GLU A 62 14.11 4.66 -1.43
CA GLU A 62 15.05 5.51 -2.18
C GLU A 62 14.30 6.32 -3.24
N TRP A 63 13.86 7.51 -2.82
CA TRP A 63 12.96 8.37 -3.59
C TRP A 63 13.58 8.88 -4.90
N GLU A 64 14.91 8.91 -4.96
CA GLU A 64 15.72 9.32 -6.10
C GLU A 64 15.67 8.31 -7.25
N LEU A 65 15.35 7.04 -6.97
CA LEU A 65 15.26 5.97 -7.97
C LEU A 65 13.88 5.85 -8.62
N ILE A 66 12.87 6.59 -8.12
CA ILE A 66 11.52 6.61 -8.71
C ILE A 66 11.26 7.96 -9.37
N PRO A 67 10.73 7.99 -10.61
CA PRO A 67 10.24 9.22 -11.23
C PRO A 67 9.20 9.90 -10.33
N GLN A 68 9.51 11.10 -9.83
CA GLN A 68 8.61 11.86 -8.98
C GLN A 68 7.92 12.94 -9.79
N ARG A 69 6.67 12.71 -10.19
CA ARG A 69 5.85 13.78 -10.74
C ARG A 69 5.41 14.72 -9.61
N ARG A 70 5.99 15.92 -9.57
CA ARG A 70 5.59 16.99 -8.64
C ARG A 70 4.23 17.52 -9.08
N VAL A 71 3.15 16.96 -8.54
CA VAL A 71 1.80 17.52 -8.71
C VAL A 71 1.82 18.87 -7.97
N LYS A 72 1.75 19.97 -8.72
CA LYS A 72 1.55 21.31 -8.17
C LYS A 72 0.15 21.45 -7.60
#